data_AF-T1HQ45-F1
#
_entry.id   AF-T1HQ45-F1
#
_cell.length_a   1.000
_cell.length_b   1.000
_cell.length_c   1.000
_cell.angle_alpha   90.00
_cell.angle_beta   90.00
_cell.angle_gamma   90.00
#
_symmetry.space_group_name_H-M   'P 1'
#
loop_
_entity.id
_entity.type
_entity.pdbx_description
1 polymer ?
#
loop_
_entity_poly.entity_id
_entity_poly.type
_entity_poly.pdbx_seq_one_letter_code
_entity_poly.pdbx_strand_id
1 'polypeptide(L)'
;MLETDQEWEVFEQLKDCYFNTERANNPSQYQPEARELLTADDTSHLARLIWGISNGFRFERSWSNAIWHALRYAAGVSSPQHFGVSHISILAEECQRIYSFSNALKEVMYDAEKQAVRRVLKNREDADAVVLEMKQLLDETNQSHNLLLTNTLARWQQADIQHFLQRH
;
A
#
# COMPACT_ATOMS: atom_id res chain seq x y z
N MET A 1 -26.53 -2.01 -7.60
CA MET A 1 -26.22 -0.57 -7.47
C MET A 1 -25.72 -0.17 -6.08
N LEU A 2 -25.66 -1.06 -5.08
CA LEU A 2 -25.19 -0.73 -3.72
C LEU A 2 -23.67 -0.96 -3.50
N GLU A 3 -23.01 -1.72 -4.36
CA GLU A 3 -21.61 -2.12 -4.17
C GLU A 3 -20.61 -1.00 -4.54
N THR A 4 -20.98 -0.11 -5.46
CA THR A 4 -20.15 1.01 -5.92
C THR A 4 -19.94 2.10 -4.87
N ASP A 5 -20.96 2.37 -4.04
CA ASP A 5 -20.90 3.44 -3.04
C ASP A 5 -19.99 3.03 -1.86
N GLN A 6 -20.07 1.77 -1.44
CA GLN A 6 -19.24 1.23 -0.37
C GLN A 6 -17.75 1.15 -0.76
N GLU A 7 -17.44 0.80 -2.01
CA GLU A 7 -16.07 0.83 -2.53
C GLU A 7 -15.48 2.25 -2.54
N TRP A 8 -16.31 3.26 -2.83
CA TRP A 8 -15.90 4.66 -2.87
C TRP A 8 -15.64 5.24 -1.47
N GLU A 9 -16.48 4.90 -0.50
CA GLU A 9 -16.24 5.25 0.90
C GLU A 9 -14.96 4.65 1.45
N VAL A 10 -14.67 3.38 1.15
CA VAL A 10 -13.42 2.71 1.56
C VAL A 10 -12.21 3.42 0.95
N PHE A 11 -12.29 3.84 -0.30
CA PHE A 11 -11.22 4.59 -0.94
C PHE A 11 -10.95 5.95 -0.27
N GLU A 12 -11.99 6.75 0.01
CA GLU A 12 -11.82 8.04 0.68
C GLU A 12 -11.31 7.88 2.13
N GLN A 13 -11.72 6.84 2.86
CA GLN A 13 -11.14 6.54 4.18
C GLN A 13 -9.65 6.20 4.10
N LEU A 14 -9.24 5.42 3.10
CA LEU A 14 -7.83 5.05 2.91
C LEU A 14 -6.96 6.24 2.48
N LYS A 15 -7.54 7.17 1.71
CA LYS A 15 -6.90 8.43 1.30
C LYS A 15 -6.38 9.21 2.51
N ASP A 16 -7.20 9.29 3.56
CA ASP A 16 -6.86 10.04 4.76
C ASP A 16 -5.80 9.35 5.63
N CYS A 17 -5.86 8.01 5.76
CA CYS A 17 -4.95 7.27 6.63
C CYS A 17 -3.53 7.09 6.06
N TYR A 18 -3.40 6.89 4.75
CA TYR A 18 -2.10 6.55 4.14
C TYR A 18 -1.45 7.69 3.37
N PHE A 19 -2.23 8.54 2.69
CA PHE A 19 -1.68 9.49 1.71
C PHE A 19 -1.51 10.93 2.25
N ASN A 20 -2.18 11.28 3.35
CA ASN A 20 -1.96 12.57 4.02
C ASN A 20 -0.69 12.58 4.88
N THR A 21 -0.19 11.42 5.32
CA THR A 21 1.02 11.30 6.16
C THR A 21 2.31 11.55 5.38
N GLU A 22 2.33 11.27 4.07
CA GLU A 22 3.51 11.46 3.20
C GLU A 22 3.59 12.85 2.54
N ARG A 23 2.53 13.66 2.65
CA ARG A 23 2.44 15.02 2.08
C ARG A 23 3.51 15.99 2.59
N ALA A 24 4.16 15.68 3.71
CA ALA A 24 5.13 16.57 4.36
C ALA A 24 6.55 16.53 3.73
N ASN A 25 6.89 15.53 2.92
CA ASN A 25 8.29 15.25 2.57
C ASN A 25 8.68 15.37 1.09
N ASN A 26 7.77 15.70 0.16
CA ASN A 26 8.13 15.81 -1.27
C ASN A 26 7.65 17.13 -1.89
N PRO A 27 8.55 18.12 -2.11
CA PRO A 27 8.21 19.29 -2.90
C PRO A 27 8.08 18.88 -4.38
N SER A 28 6.90 19.07 -4.95
CA SER A 28 6.59 18.87 -6.37
C SER A 28 7.49 19.73 -7.25
N GLN A 29 8.52 19.15 -7.86
CA GLN A 29 9.31 19.82 -8.90
C GLN A 29 8.63 19.65 -10.25
N TYR A 30 7.81 20.65 -10.61
CA TYR A 30 7.22 20.77 -11.93
C TYR A 30 8.29 21.25 -12.94
N GLN A 31 8.57 20.46 -13.97
CA GLN A 31 9.33 20.91 -15.15
C GLN A 31 8.44 20.82 -16.41
N PRO A 32 8.05 21.96 -17.01
CA PRO A 32 7.26 21.99 -18.22
C PRO A 32 8.17 22.03 -19.44
N GLU A 33 8.67 20.89 -19.91
CA GLU A 33 9.35 20.82 -21.20
C GLU A 33 8.88 19.58 -21.96
N ALA A 34 8.53 19.79 -23.22
CA ALA A 34 7.95 18.84 -24.16
C ALA A 34 8.56 17.43 -24.07
N ARG A 35 7.94 16.54 -23.30
CA ARG A 35 8.32 15.14 -23.19
C ARG A 35 7.29 14.30 -23.92
N GLU A 36 7.76 13.37 -24.75
CA GLU A 36 6.94 12.35 -25.40
C GLU A 36 5.94 11.79 -24.39
N LEU A 37 4.65 11.92 -24.71
CA LEU A 37 3.59 11.40 -23.87
C LEU A 37 3.55 9.88 -24.01
N LEU A 38 3.15 9.19 -22.95
CA LEU A 38 2.85 7.77 -23.04
C LEU A 38 1.79 7.53 -24.11
N THR A 39 2.03 6.53 -24.95
CA THR A 39 1.09 6.13 -25.98
C THR A 39 -0.16 5.54 -25.34
N ALA A 40 -1.27 5.50 -26.08
CA ALA A 40 -2.48 4.80 -25.64
C ALA A 40 -2.21 3.31 -25.32
N ASP A 41 -1.24 2.69 -26.01
CA ASP A 41 -0.82 1.31 -25.77
C ASP A 41 -0.07 1.15 -24.43
N ASP A 42 0.87 2.06 -24.12
CA ASP A 42 1.58 2.08 -22.83
C ASP A 42 0.63 2.26 -21.66
N THR A 43 -0.35 3.15 -21.82
CA THR A 43 -1.39 3.39 -20.82
C THR A 43 -2.27 2.15 -20.62
N SER A 44 -2.55 1.41 -21.70
CA SER A 44 -3.30 0.15 -21.66
C SER A 44 -2.51 -0.96 -20.97
N HIS A 45 -1.20 -1.05 -21.21
CA HIS A 45 -0.31 -1.99 -20.51
C HIS A 45 -0.25 -1.70 -19.00
N LEU A 46 -0.12 -0.43 -18.63
CA LEU A 46 -0.15 -0.01 -17.23
C LEU A 46 -1.50 -0.32 -16.58
N ALA A 47 -2.62 -0.08 -17.28
CA ALA A 47 -3.94 -0.42 -16.78
C ALA A 47 -4.10 -1.93 -16.53
N ARG A 48 -3.59 -2.79 -17.43
CA ARG A 48 -3.60 -4.25 -17.22
C ARG A 48 -2.73 -4.66 -16.03
N LEU A 49 -1.58 -4.02 -15.83
CA LEU A 49 -0.72 -4.28 -14.68
C LEU A 49 -1.43 -3.94 -13.37
N ILE A 50 -2.03 -2.75 -13.29
CA ILE A 50 -2.80 -2.30 -12.12
C ILE A 50 -3.96 -3.24 -11.85
N TRP A 51 -4.68 -3.63 -12.91
CA TRP A 51 -5.74 -4.63 -12.82
C TRP A 51 -5.21 -5.93 -12.20
N GLY A 52 -4.10 -6.48 -12.70
CA GLY A 52 -3.48 -7.69 -12.15
C GLY A 52 -3.06 -7.56 -10.67
N ILE A 53 -2.56 -6.39 -10.26
CA ILE A 53 -2.23 -6.10 -8.86
C ILE A 53 -3.50 -6.10 -8.00
N SER A 54 -4.54 -5.41 -8.44
CA SER A 54 -5.80 -5.26 -7.70
C SER A 54 -6.69 -6.52 -7.71
N ASN A 55 -6.51 -7.38 -8.71
CA ASN A 55 -7.31 -8.58 -8.89
C ASN A 55 -7.12 -9.56 -7.72
N GLY A 56 -8.21 -10.13 -7.25
CA GLY A 56 -8.23 -11.02 -6.09
C GLY A 56 -8.42 -10.31 -4.74
N PHE A 57 -8.44 -8.97 -4.70
CA PHE A 57 -8.96 -8.25 -3.54
C PHE A 57 -10.47 -8.09 -3.64
N ARG A 58 -11.14 -8.09 -2.47
CA ARG A 58 -12.59 -7.87 -2.38
C ARG A 58 -13.02 -6.50 -2.93
N PHE A 59 -12.21 -5.47 -2.74
CA PHE A 59 -12.48 -4.09 -3.17
C PHE A 59 -11.59 -3.72 -4.37
N GLU A 60 -11.66 -4.51 -5.44
CA GLU A 60 -10.79 -4.40 -6.62
C GLU A 60 -10.75 -2.97 -7.18
N ARG A 61 -11.92 -2.29 -7.24
CA ARG A 61 -11.99 -0.92 -7.76
C ARG A 61 -11.32 0.09 -6.86
N SER A 62 -11.50 0.00 -5.55
CA SER A 62 -10.84 0.88 -4.58
C SER A 62 -9.32 0.72 -4.66
N TRP A 63 -8.85 -0.53 -4.79
CA TRP A 63 -7.43 -0.82 -5.02
C TRP A 63 -6.92 -0.21 -6.33
N SER A 64 -7.60 -0.45 -7.45
CA SER A 64 -7.22 0.12 -8.74
C SER A 64 -7.11 1.65 -8.68
N ASN A 65 -8.07 2.33 -8.04
CA ASN A 65 -8.06 3.79 -7.91
C ASN A 65 -6.96 4.29 -6.95
N ALA A 66 -6.71 3.59 -5.84
CA ALA A 66 -5.61 3.89 -4.94
C ALA A 66 -4.24 3.74 -5.61
N ILE A 67 -4.07 2.72 -6.44
CA ILE A 67 -2.83 2.52 -7.20
C ILE A 67 -2.63 3.66 -8.20
N TRP A 68 -3.67 4.02 -8.96
CA TRP A 68 -3.59 5.18 -9.88
C TRP A 68 -3.24 6.48 -9.15
N HIS A 69 -3.82 6.71 -7.97
CA HIS A 69 -3.51 7.88 -7.16
C HIS A 69 -2.05 7.86 -6.67
N ALA A 70 -1.57 6.71 -6.17
CA ALA A 70 -0.19 6.54 -5.72
C ALA A 70 0.83 6.78 -6.86
N LEU A 71 0.56 6.26 -8.06
CA LEU A 71 1.40 6.46 -9.24
C LEU A 71 1.46 7.93 -9.66
N ARG A 72 0.33 8.64 -9.62
CA ARG A 72 0.29 10.08 -9.89
C ARG A 72 1.05 10.89 -8.84
N TYR A 73 0.92 10.51 -7.57
CA TYR A 73 1.63 11.13 -6.47
C TYR A 73 3.14 11.00 -6.63
N ALA A 74 3.64 9.79 -6.89
CA ALA A 74 5.06 9.53 -7.08
C ALA A 74 5.64 10.21 -8.33
N ALA A 75 4.88 10.26 -9.43
CA ALA A 75 5.29 10.95 -10.63
C ALA A 75 5.16 12.49 -10.54
N GLY A 76 4.53 13.03 -9.47
CA GLY A 76 4.24 14.46 -9.34
C GLY A 76 3.22 14.99 -10.37
N VAL A 77 2.45 14.09 -11.01
CA VAL A 77 1.53 14.43 -12.10
C VAL A 77 0.11 14.57 -11.56
N SER A 78 -0.40 15.81 -11.52
CA SER A 78 -1.79 16.07 -11.14
C SER A 78 -2.77 15.60 -12.21
N SER A 79 -3.91 15.02 -11.83
CA SER A 79 -5.03 14.82 -12.76
C SER A 79 -5.48 16.18 -13.29
N PRO A 80 -5.69 16.38 -14.62
CA PRO A 80 -5.86 15.40 -15.70
C PRO A 80 -4.64 15.17 -16.61
N GLN A 81 -3.42 15.53 -16.18
CA GLN A 81 -2.25 15.46 -17.05
C GLN A 81 -1.86 14.00 -17.40
N HIS A 82 -1.37 13.80 -18.64
CA HIS A 82 -0.85 12.52 -19.11
C HIS A 82 0.58 12.29 -18.58
N PHE A 83 0.92 11.03 -18.36
CA PHE A 83 2.30 10.65 -18.04
C PHE A 83 3.18 10.84 -19.28
N GLY A 84 4.34 11.48 -19.10
CA GLY A 84 5.44 11.44 -20.09
C GLY A 84 6.32 10.20 -19.94
N VAL A 85 7.06 9.85 -21.01
CA VAL A 85 8.04 8.74 -21.05
C VAL A 85 9.10 8.83 -19.95
N SER A 86 9.45 10.05 -19.51
CA SER A 86 10.37 10.26 -18.39
C SER A 86 9.90 9.66 -17.06
N HIS A 87 8.59 9.43 -16.91
CA HIS A 87 8.03 8.89 -15.66
C HIS A 87 8.02 7.36 -15.66
N ILE A 88 8.33 6.68 -16.77
CA ILE A 88 8.27 5.21 -16.85
C ILE A 88 9.07 4.55 -15.72
N SER A 89 10.30 5.01 -15.47
CA SER A 89 11.15 4.45 -14.41
C SER A 89 10.54 4.62 -13.02
N ILE A 90 9.97 5.80 -12.73
CA ILE A 90 9.30 6.10 -11.46
C ILE A 90 8.05 5.23 -11.31
N LEU A 91 7.23 5.14 -12.36
CA LEU A 91 6.01 4.33 -12.37
C LEU A 91 6.32 2.84 -12.19
N ALA A 92 7.39 2.34 -12.80
CA ALA A 92 7.82 0.95 -12.68
C ALA A 92 8.27 0.60 -11.25
N GLU A 93 9.10 1.46 -10.63
CA GLU A 93 9.55 1.28 -9.24
C GLU A 93 8.37 1.27 -8.27
N GLU A 94 7.44 2.20 -8.44
CA GLU A 94 6.22 2.30 -7.65
C GLU A 94 5.29 1.10 -7.85
N CYS A 95 5.07 0.67 -9.09
CA CYS A 95 4.32 -0.55 -9.37
C CYS A 95 4.96 -1.77 -8.72
N GLN A 96 6.30 -1.88 -8.73
CA GLN A 96 7.02 -2.99 -8.10
C GLN A 96 6.88 -2.98 -6.57
N ARG A 97 6.98 -1.80 -5.94
CA ARG A 97 6.74 -1.64 -4.50
C ARG A 97 5.32 -2.08 -4.13
N ILE A 98 4.33 -1.56 -4.83
CA ILE A 98 2.91 -1.87 -4.60
C ILE A 98 2.64 -3.36 -4.86
N TYR A 99 3.17 -3.93 -5.94
CA TYR A 99 2.99 -5.35 -6.26
C TYR A 99 3.55 -6.23 -5.13
N SER A 100 4.78 -5.94 -4.67
CA SER A 100 5.43 -6.71 -3.60
C SER A 100 4.61 -6.68 -2.30
N PHE A 101 4.13 -5.49 -1.91
CA PHE A 101 3.23 -5.31 -0.78
C PHE A 101 1.90 -6.07 -0.96
N SER A 102 1.27 -5.93 -2.13
CA SER A 102 -0.01 -6.56 -2.42
C SER A 102 0.06 -8.08 -2.38
N ASN A 103 1.15 -8.68 -2.88
CA ASN A 103 1.36 -10.12 -2.81
C ASN A 103 1.54 -10.59 -1.37
N ALA A 104 2.35 -9.88 -0.57
CA ALA A 104 2.51 -10.22 0.84
C ALA A 104 1.15 -10.20 1.58
N LEU A 105 0.30 -9.21 1.29
CA LEU A 105 -1.05 -9.15 1.85
C LEU A 105 -1.94 -10.32 1.39
N LYS A 106 -1.92 -10.66 0.09
CA LYS A 106 -2.69 -11.79 -0.44
C LYS A 106 -2.29 -13.12 0.18
N GLU A 107 -1.00 -13.35 0.40
CA GLU A 107 -0.51 -14.56 1.08
C GLU A 107 -1.04 -14.68 2.51
N VAL A 108 -1.07 -13.57 3.27
CA VAL A 108 -1.64 -13.55 4.62
C VAL A 108 -3.15 -13.84 4.59
N MET A 109 -3.87 -13.24 3.64
CA MET A 109 -5.31 -13.50 3.46
C MET A 109 -5.58 -14.97 3.11
N TYR A 110 -4.77 -15.55 2.22
CA TYR A 110 -4.89 -16.94 1.81
C TYR A 110 -4.59 -17.92 2.95
N ASP A 111 -3.56 -17.66 3.76
CA ASP A 111 -3.29 -18.50 4.93
C ASP A 111 -4.41 -18.40 5.97
N ALA A 112 -4.94 -17.20 6.21
CA ALA A 112 -6.09 -17.01 7.08
C ALA A 112 -7.32 -17.78 6.58
N GLU A 113 -7.63 -17.72 5.28
CA GLU A 113 -8.73 -18.47 4.68
C GLU A 113 -8.53 -19.99 4.84
N LYS A 114 -7.31 -20.47 4.59
CA LYS A 114 -6.96 -21.88 4.76
C LYS A 114 -7.12 -22.35 6.21
N GLN A 115 -6.74 -21.52 7.18
CA GLN A 115 -6.94 -21.82 8.60
C GLN A 115 -8.43 -21.88 8.96
N ALA A 116 -9.24 -20.93 8.46
CA ALA A 116 -10.68 -20.94 8.68
C ALA A 116 -11.34 -22.21 8.11
N VAL A 117 -11.00 -22.59 6.87
CA VAL A 117 -11.51 -23.83 6.25
C VAL A 117 -11.09 -25.06 7.06
N ARG A 118 -9.82 -25.13 7.48
CA ARG A 118 -9.30 -26.31 8.18
C ARG A 118 -9.88 -26.46 9.59
N ARG A 119 -9.91 -25.37 10.37
CA ARG A 119 -10.32 -25.40 11.78
C ARG A 119 -11.83 -25.40 11.93
N VAL A 120 -12.51 -24.46 11.26
CA VAL A 120 -13.96 -24.30 11.42
C VAL A 120 -14.73 -25.32 10.58
N LEU A 121 -14.43 -25.42 9.27
CA LEU A 121 -15.24 -26.28 8.41
C LEU A 121 -14.88 -27.77 8.52
N LYS A 122 -13.59 -28.10 8.58
CA LYS A 122 -13.12 -29.49 8.64
C LYS A 122 -13.08 -30.04 10.07
N ASN A 123 -12.50 -29.31 11.03
CA ASN A 123 -12.39 -29.79 12.42
C ASN A 123 -13.62 -29.45 13.29
N ARG A 124 -14.58 -28.66 12.79
CA ARG A 124 -15.79 -28.22 13.53
C ARG A 124 -15.46 -27.47 14.81
N GLU A 125 -14.34 -26.77 14.83
CA GLU A 125 -14.01 -25.86 15.93
C GLU A 125 -15.02 -24.69 15.97
N ASP A 126 -15.18 -24.09 17.14
CA ASP A 126 -16.05 -22.93 17.32
C ASP A 126 -15.55 -21.75 16.48
N ALA A 127 -16.39 -21.28 15.56
CA ALA A 127 -16.02 -20.26 14.58
C ALA A 127 -15.67 -18.92 15.24
N ASP A 128 -16.42 -18.55 16.29
CA ASP A 128 -16.24 -17.28 16.98
C ASP A 128 -14.94 -17.30 17.79
N ALA A 129 -14.61 -18.43 18.42
CA ALA A 129 -13.35 -18.63 19.12
C ALA A 129 -12.14 -18.55 18.16
N VAL A 130 -12.21 -19.22 17.00
CA VAL A 130 -11.11 -19.21 16.01
C VAL A 130 -10.92 -17.81 15.43
N VAL A 131 -12.00 -17.11 15.09
CA VAL A 131 -11.90 -15.73 14.57
C VAL A 131 -11.35 -14.77 15.63
N LEU A 132 -11.73 -14.94 16.90
CA LEU A 132 -11.19 -14.14 18.00
C LEU A 132 -9.69 -14.39 18.20
N GLU A 133 -9.24 -15.64 18.16
CA GLU A 133 -7.82 -16.02 18.26
C GLU A 133 -7.01 -15.41 17.11
N MET A 134 -7.52 -15.48 15.88
CA MET A 134 -6.85 -14.88 14.71
C MET A 134 -6.72 -13.35 14.83
N LYS A 135 -7.74 -12.68 15.40
CA LYS A 135 -7.67 -11.23 15.67
C LYS A 135 -6.62 -10.91 16.74
N GLN A 136 -6.58 -11.68 17.83
CA GLN A 136 -5.61 -11.49 18.91
C GLN A 136 -4.18 -11.68 18.40
N LEU A 137 -3.90 -12.72 17.61
CA LEU A 137 -2.59 -12.93 17.01
C LEU A 137 -2.15 -11.76 16.11
N LEU A 138 -3.08 -11.17 15.37
CA LEU A 138 -2.81 -10.00 14.53
C LEU A 138 -2.48 -8.76 15.38
N ASP A 139 -3.24 -8.52 16.44
CA ASP A 139 -3.01 -7.40 17.37
C ASP A 139 -1.69 -7.54 18.13
N GLU A 140 -1.36 -8.75 18.61
CA GLU A 140 -0.10 -9.05 19.27
C GLU A 140 1.11 -8.86 18.35
N THR A 141 0.99 -9.27 17.09
CA THR A 141 2.04 -9.08 16.07
C THR A 141 2.24 -7.59 15.79
N ASN A 142 1.16 -6.82 15.66
CA ASN A 142 1.21 -5.37 15.45
C ASN A 142 1.83 -4.63 16.64
N GLN A 143 1.46 -5.00 17.87
CA GLN A 143 2.07 -4.43 19.08
C GLN A 143 3.56 -4.77 19.18
N SER A 144 3.93 -6.01 18.89
CA SER A 144 5.32 -6.46 18.91
C SER A 144 6.20 -5.73 17.89
N HIS A 145 5.72 -5.55 16.66
CA HIS A 145 6.44 -4.77 15.63
C HIS A 145 6.59 -3.29 16.02
N ASN A 146 5.55 -2.66 16.55
CA ASN A 146 5.62 -1.27 17.00
C ASN A 146 6.63 -1.08 18.14
N LEU A 147 6.68 -2.00 19.10
CA LEU A 147 7.67 -1.99 20.18
C LEU A 147 9.09 -2.15 19.64
N LEU A 148 9.31 -3.05 18.68
CA LEU A 148 10.63 -3.26 18.06
C LEU A 148 11.11 -2.02 17.31
N LEU A 149 10.23 -1.36 16.54
CA LEU A 149 10.52 -0.13 15.82
C LEU A 149 10.85 1.01 16.80
N THR A 150 10.04 1.21 17.83
CA THR A 150 10.24 2.24 18.86
C THR A 150 11.59 2.06 19.56
N ASN A 151 11.93 0.83 19.93
CA ASN A 151 13.22 0.51 20.54
C ASN A 151 14.40 0.73 19.59
N THR A 152 14.22 0.50 18.30
CA THR A 152 15.27 0.73 17.29
C THR A 152 15.49 2.21 17.07
N LEU A 153 14.41 3.00 16.94
CA LEU A 153 14.48 4.46 16.82
C LEU A 153 15.12 5.10 18.06
N ALA A 154 14.75 4.65 19.27
CA ALA A 154 15.35 5.13 20.51
C ALA A 154 16.87 4.87 20.56
N ARG A 155 17.32 3.70 20.09
CA ARG A 155 18.76 3.40 19.97
C ARG A 155 19.47 4.32 18.99
N TRP A 156 18.84 4.63 17.86
CA TRP A 156 19.43 5.52 16.85
C TRP A 156 19.53 6.95 17.37
N GLN A 157 18.47 7.46 18.01
CA GLN A 157 18.50 8.76 18.67
C GLN A 157 19.59 8.84 19.75
N GLN A 158 19.74 7.79 20.56
CA GLN A 158 20.78 7.72 21.57
C GLN A 158 22.19 7.73 20.94
N ALA A 159 22.38 7.02 19.83
CA ALA A 159 23.64 6.99 19.09
C ALA A 159 24.00 8.35 18.48
N ASP A 160 23.01 9.06 17.91
CA ASP A 160 23.20 10.41 17.37
C ASP A 160 23.56 11.42 18.45
N ILE A 161 22.89 11.37 19.62
CA ILE A 161 23.23 12.21 20.77
C ILE A 161 24.66 11.92 21.25
N GLN A 162 25.06 10.65 21.34
CA GLN A 162 26.43 10.30 21.73
C GLN A 162 27.47 10.78 20.73
N HIS A 163 27.20 10.66 19.44
CA HIS A 163 28.09 11.15 18.38
C HIS A 163 28.21 12.68 18.41
N PHE A 164 27.13 13.40 18.74
CA PHE A 164 27.16 14.85 18.93
C PHE A 164 27.99 15.25 20.16
N LEU A 165 27.85 14.55 21.28
CA LEU A 165 28.60 14.81 22.51
C LEU A 165 30.11 14.54 22.38
N GLN A 166 30.53 13.62 21.50
CA GLN A 166 31.94 13.31 21.23
C GLN A 166 32.66 14.36 20.35
N ARG A 167 31.92 15.31 19.76
CA ARG A 167 32.47 16.31 18.83
C ARG A 167 32.93 17.60 19.51
N HIS A 168 32.94 17.66 20.84
CA HIS A 168 33.48 18.72 21.69
C HIS A 168 34.71 18.24 22.46
#